data_AF-A0A550CAL5-F1
#
_entry.id   AF-A0A550CAL5-F1
#
_cell.length_a   1.000
_cell.length_b   1.000
_cell.length_c   1.000
_cell.angle_alpha   90.00
_cell.angle_beta   90.00
_cell.angle_gamma   90.00
#
_symmetry.space_group_name_H-M   'P 1'
#
loop_
_entity.id
_entity.type
_entity.pdbx_description
1 polymer ?
#
loop_
_entity_poly.entity_id
_entity_poly.type
_entity_poly.pdbx_seq_one_letter_code
_entity_poly.pdbx_strand_id
1 'polypeptide(L)'
;MTTTHQPVAIFWDFENCSLALGRTGFTVARNIESIAQKYGSLKLFKAYLDAQKQPLGSDVFRAELQSSGVSVTDCPHIGRKEVADRMLQGDLMSFALDYPAPATVIIISADRDFAYAASVLRQRRYNVVMIS
;
A
#
# COMPACT_ATOMS: atom_id res chain seq x y z
N MET A 1 20.90 -19.16 -13.93
CA MET A 1 20.70 -18.81 -12.51
C MET A 1 19.57 -17.81 -12.46
N THR A 2 18.37 -18.21 -12.04
CA THR A 2 17.23 -17.29 -11.88
C THR A 2 17.50 -16.43 -10.65
N THR A 3 17.82 -15.15 -10.85
CA THR A 3 17.84 -14.18 -9.75
C THR A 3 16.42 -14.09 -9.19
N THR A 4 16.14 -14.84 -8.13
CA THR A 4 14.87 -14.74 -7.40
C THR A 4 14.86 -13.38 -6.72
N HIS A 5 14.30 -12.38 -7.41
CA HIS A 5 14.10 -11.06 -6.82
C HIS A 5 13.23 -11.20 -5.56
N GLN A 6 13.70 -10.61 -4.46
CA GLN A 6 13.03 -10.62 -3.17
C GLN A 6 11.57 -10.13 -3.32
N PRO A 7 10.57 -10.78 -2.72
CA PRO A 7 9.18 -10.33 -2.83
C PRO A 7 9.01 -8.94 -2.21
N VAL A 8 8.30 -8.06 -2.90
CA VAL A 8 7.94 -6.72 -2.41
C VAL A 8 6.43 -6.56 -2.44
N ALA A 9 5.85 -6.08 -1.34
CA ALA A 9 4.46 -5.66 -1.28
C ALA A 9 4.35 -4.19 -0.88
N ILE A 10 3.36 -3.50 -1.45
CA ILE A 10 3.03 -2.11 -1.17
C ILE A 10 1.61 -2.07 -0.62
N PHE A 11 1.48 -1.47 0.55
CA PHE A 11 0.22 -1.20 1.23
C PHE A 11 0.08 0.29 1.41
N TRP A 12 -0.86 0.89 0.67
CA TRP A 12 -1.05 2.32 0.64
C TRP A 12 -2.36 2.71 1.29
N ASP A 13 -2.26 3.33 2.45
CA ASP A 13 -3.35 4.05 3.08
C ASP A 13 -3.56 5.38 2.35
N PHE A 14 -4.50 5.37 1.40
CA PHE A 14 -4.75 6.50 0.51
C PHE A 14 -5.55 7.61 1.21
N GLU A 15 -6.33 7.30 2.25
CA GLU A 15 -7.08 8.33 2.99
C GLU A 15 -6.17 9.37 3.63
N ASN A 16 -5.06 8.90 4.21
CA ASN A 16 -4.13 9.77 4.93
C ASN A 16 -3.11 10.47 4.01
N CYS A 17 -3.00 10.05 2.75
CA CYS A 17 -2.13 10.70 1.76
C CYS A 17 -2.96 11.58 0.83
N SER A 18 -3.03 12.88 1.13
CA SER A 18 -3.70 13.85 0.26
C SER A 18 -3.15 13.77 -1.17
N LEU A 19 -4.04 13.77 -2.16
CA LEU A 19 -3.67 13.84 -3.57
C LEU A 19 -2.73 15.04 -3.79
N ALA A 20 -1.53 14.77 -4.30
CA ALA A 20 -0.66 15.83 -4.78
C ALA A 20 -1.36 16.48 -5.98
N LEU A 21 -1.97 17.65 -5.74
CA LEU A 21 -2.70 18.42 -6.75
C LEU A 21 -1.86 18.54 -8.03
N GLY A 22 -2.45 18.16 -9.17
CA GLY A 22 -1.81 18.23 -10.48
C GLY A 22 -1.01 17.00 -10.92
N ARG A 23 -1.04 15.88 -10.17
CA ARG A 23 -0.44 14.60 -10.62
C ARG A 23 -1.50 13.56 -10.96
N THR A 24 -1.28 12.82 -12.04
CA THR A 24 -2.12 11.69 -12.45
C THR A 24 -1.83 10.43 -11.63
N GLY A 25 -2.81 9.55 -11.50
CA GLY A 25 -2.68 8.25 -10.84
C GLY A 25 -1.60 7.39 -11.49
N PHE A 26 -1.47 7.45 -12.82
CA PHE A 26 -0.38 6.81 -13.57
C PHE A 26 1.01 7.23 -13.08
N THR A 27 1.21 8.54 -12.92
CA THR A 27 2.51 9.10 -12.51
C THR A 27 2.84 8.68 -11.07
N VAL A 28 1.85 8.74 -10.18
CA VAL A 28 2.03 8.37 -8.77
C VAL A 28 2.31 6.88 -8.63
N ALA A 29 1.51 6.02 -9.26
CA ALA A 29 1.70 4.57 -9.24
C ALA A 29 3.07 4.16 -9.77
N ARG A 30 3.49 4.71 -10.92
CA ARG A 30 4.81 4.43 -11.52
C ARG A 30 5.96 4.84 -10.60
N ASN A 31 5.86 5.99 -9.95
CA ASN A 31 6.91 6.45 -9.04
C ASN A 31 7.04 5.55 -7.81
N ILE A 32 5.91 5.16 -7.22
CA ILE A 32 5.87 4.22 -6.09
C ILE A 32 6.41 2.85 -6.49
N GLU A 33 6.00 2.34 -7.66
CA GLU A 33 6.51 1.09 -8.21
C GLU A 33 8.02 1.15 -8.43
N SER A 34 8.55 2.24 -9.00
CA SER A 34 9.99 2.42 -9.22
C SER A 34 10.79 2.39 -7.91
N ILE A 35 10.21 2.91 -6.81
CA ILE A 35 10.82 2.78 -5.48
C ILE A 35 10.81 1.31 -5.04
N ALA A 36 9.68 0.61 -5.19
CA ALA A 36 9.55 -0.79 -4.81
C ALA A 36 10.50 -1.73 -5.56
N GLN A 37 10.70 -1.49 -6.86
CA GLN A 37 11.60 -2.29 -7.71
C GLN A 37 13.07 -2.27 -7.23
N LYS A 38 13.49 -1.24 -6.48
CA LYS A 38 14.83 -1.19 -5.86
C LYS A 38 15.01 -2.25 -4.76
N TYR A 39 13.91 -2.73 -4.19
CA TYR A 39 13.91 -3.73 -3.13
C TYR A 39 13.63 -5.15 -3.62
N GLY A 40 13.19 -5.32 -4.87
CA GLY A 40 12.91 -6.63 -5.45
C GLY A 40 11.74 -6.65 -6.44
N SER A 41 11.04 -7.79 -6.52
CA SER A 41 9.93 -8.02 -7.44
C SER A 41 8.62 -7.69 -6.75
N LEU A 42 7.92 -6.68 -7.27
CA LEU A 42 6.60 -6.29 -6.81
C LEU A 42 5.60 -7.46 -7.00
N LYS A 43 5.04 -7.95 -5.91
CA LYS A 43 4.01 -9.01 -5.86
C LYS A 43 2.62 -8.47 -5.59
N LEU A 44 2.54 -7.40 -4.80
CA LEU A 44 1.29 -6.80 -4.38
C LEU A 44 1.44 -5.28 -4.34
N PHE A 45 0.47 -4.58 -4.93
CA PHE A 45 0.33 -3.14 -4.79
C PHE A 45 -1.13 -2.83 -4.54
N LYS A 46 -1.45 -2.50 -3.29
CA LYS A 46 -2.83 -2.31 -2.83
C LYS A 46 -3.00 -0.93 -2.19
N ALA A 47 -4.06 -0.24 -2.56
CA ALA A 47 -4.45 1.05 -2.02
C ALA A 47 -5.82 0.95 -1.34
N TYR A 48 -5.93 1.50 -0.13
CA TYR A 48 -7.12 1.44 0.72
C TYR A 48 -7.72 2.82 0.86
N LEU A 49 -9.02 2.94 0.58
CA LEU A 49 -9.67 4.23 0.60
C LEU A 49 -11.18 4.12 0.82
N ASP A 50 -11.78 5.12 1.45
CA ASP A 50 -13.23 5.28 1.52
C ASP A 50 -13.77 6.09 0.33
N ALA A 51 -14.53 5.45 -0.55
CA ALA A 51 -15.17 6.11 -1.69
C ALA A 51 -16.06 7.29 -1.28
N GLN A 52 -16.65 7.28 -0.07
CA GLN A 52 -17.54 8.35 0.41
C GLN A 52 -16.79 9.62 0.83
N LYS A 53 -15.51 9.52 1.18
CA LYS A 53 -14.68 10.66 1.62
C LYS A 53 -13.86 11.28 0.49
N GLN A 54 -13.93 10.74 -0.71
CA GLN A 54 -13.11 11.25 -1.80
C GLN A 54 -13.65 12.54 -2.41
N PRO A 55 -12.76 13.47 -2.80
CA PRO A 55 -13.17 14.69 -3.49
C PRO A 55 -13.76 14.37 -4.87
N LEU A 56 -14.68 15.23 -5.33
CA LEU A 56 -15.27 15.19 -6.67
C LEU A 56 -14.17 15.10 -7.75
N GLY A 57 -14.27 14.12 -8.64
CA GLY A 57 -13.28 13.87 -9.71
C GLY A 57 -12.19 12.84 -9.38
N SER A 58 -12.22 12.25 -8.19
CA SER A 58 -11.31 11.16 -7.81
C SER A 58 -11.51 9.87 -8.62
N ASP A 59 -12.65 9.70 -9.28
CA ASP A 59 -12.95 8.52 -10.10
C ASP A 59 -11.94 8.31 -11.23
N VAL A 60 -11.53 9.39 -11.89
CA VAL A 60 -10.48 9.33 -12.92
C VAL A 60 -9.18 8.84 -12.29
N PHE A 61 -8.78 9.44 -11.17
CA PHE A 61 -7.55 9.06 -10.47
C PHE A 61 -7.58 7.58 -10.01
N ARG A 62 -8.70 7.10 -9.49
CA ARG A 62 -8.91 5.69 -9.13
C ARG A 62 -8.77 4.78 -10.35
N ALA A 63 -9.41 5.14 -11.46
CA ALA A 63 -9.33 4.37 -12.70
C ALA A 63 -7.89 4.32 -13.25
N GLU A 64 -7.15 5.42 -13.16
CA GLU A 64 -5.73 5.49 -13.54
C GLU A 64 -4.85 4.60 -12.65
N LEU A 65 -5.08 4.58 -11.33
CA LEU A 65 -4.40 3.66 -10.42
C LEU A 65 -4.68 2.20 -10.77
N GLN A 66 -5.95 1.83 -10.95
CA GLN A 66 -6.33 0.47 -11.33
C GLN A 66 -5.72 0.04 -12.67
N SER A 67 -5.72 0.94 -13.64
CA SER A 67 -5.09 0.72 -14.96
C SER A 67 -3.57 0.58 -14.86
N SER A 68 -2.96 1.09 -13.79
CA SER A 68 -1.53 0.94 -13.49
C SER A 68 -1.20 -0.34 -12.71
N GLY A 69 -2.18 -1.23 -12.49
CA GLY A 69 -1.99 -2.47 -11.74
C GLY A 69 -2.12 -2.32 -10.22
N VAL A 70 -2.58 -1.17 -9.73
CA VAL A 70 -2.87 -0.97 -8.30
C VAL A 70 -4.23 -1.56 -7.96
N SER A 71 -4.27 -2.49 -7.01
CA SER A 71 -5.53 -2.99 -6.46
C SER A 71 -6.14 -1.95 -5.53
N VAL A 72 -7.20 -1.29 -5.97
CA VAL A 72 -7.93 -0.31 -5.17
C VAL A 72 -9.03 -1.01 -4.37
N THR A 73 -8.93 -0.97 -3.04
CA THR A 73 -9.88 -1.58 -2.10
C THR A 73 -10.73 -0.48 -1.48
N ASP A 74 -12.05 -0.62 -1.66
CA ASP A 74 -13.01 0.31 -1.09
C ASP A 74 -13.29 -0.06 0.38
N CYS A 75 -13.16 0.91 1.26
CA CYS A 75 -13.27 0.77 2.70
C CYS A 75 -14.39 1.69 3.22
N PRO A 76 -15.68 1.34 2.97
CA PRO A 76 -16.79 2.22 3.31
C PRO A 76 -16.92 2.37 4.83
N HIS A 77 -16.80 3.61 5.32
CA HIS A 77 -17.01 3.93 6.73
C HIS A 77 -18.52 4.02 7.03
N ILE A 78 -19.21 2.88 7.11
CA ILE A 78 -20.63 2.82 7.54
C ILE A 78 -20.71 3.05 9.06
N GLY A 79 -20.38 4.26 9.52
CA GLY A 79 -20.36 4.64 10.93
C GLY A 79 -19.24 4.03 11.77
N ARG A 80 -18.26 3.34 11.15
CA ARG A 80 -17.09 2.77 11.82
C ARG A 80 -15.83 3.48 11.37
N LYS A 81 -15.03 3.95 12.33
CA LYS A 81 -13.66 4.42 12.09
C LYS A 81 -12.74 3.21 11.87
N GLU A 82 -11.57 3.43 11.26
CA GLU A 82 -10.47 2.45 11.14
C GLU A 82 -10.76 1.22 10.25
N VAL A 83 -11.74 1.30 9.34
CA VAL A 83 -12.04 0.17 8.44
C VAL A 83 -10.85 -0.07 7.50
N ALA A 84 -10.31 1.00 6.92
CA ALA A 84 -9.13 0.95 6.05
C ALA A 84 -7.93 0.35 6.79
N ASP A 85 -7.65 0.80 8.02
CA ASP A 85 -6.51 0.33 8.81
C ASP A 85 -6.59 -1.16 9.12
N ARG A 86 -7.79 -1.65 9.47
CA ARG A 86 -8.02 -3.07 9.75
C ARG A 86 -7.87 -3.93 8.49
N MET A 87 -8.36 -3.46 7.35
CA MET A 87 -8.20 -4.17 6.07
C MET A 87 -6.72 -4.22 5.67
N LEU A 88 -6.02 -3.10 5.79
CA LEU A 88 -4.59 -3.01 5.50
C LEU A 88 -3.79 -3.95 6.41
N GLN A 89 -4.01 -3.92 7.73
CA GLN A 89 -3.33 -4.83 8.67
C GLN A 89 -3.63 -6.30 8.36
N GLY A 90 -4.88 -6.63 8.01
CA GLY A 90 -5.28 -7.98 7.62
C GLY A 90 -4.53 -8.47 6.39
N ASP A 91 -4.46 -7.66 5.34
CA ASP A 91 -3.73 -8.02 4.12
C ASP A 91 -2.21 -8.05 4.32
N LEU A 92 -1.68 -7.16 5.16
CA LEU A 92 -0.26 -7.16 5.54
C LEU A 92 0.12 -8.45 6.27
N MET A 93 -0.74 -8.93 7.18
CA MET A 93 -0.56 -10.22 7.82
C MET A 93 -0.68 -11.38 6.83
N SER A 94 -1.68 -11.34 5.92
CA SER A 94 -1.83 -12.36 4.88
C SER A 94 -0.58 -12.45 4.01
N PHE A 95 -0.03 -11.32 3.56
CA PHE A 95 1.21 -11.30 2.79
C PHE A 95 2.38 -11.90 3.58
N ALA A 96 2.49 -11.60 4.87
CA ALA A 96 3.55 -12.17 5.71
C ALA A 96 3.39 -13.67 5.98
N LEU A 97 2.20 -14.24 5.79
CA LEU A 97 1.96 -15.69 5.81
C LEU A 97 2.36 -16.33 4.48
N ASP A 98 2.00 -15.70 3.37
CA ASP A 98 2.26 -16.22 2.01
C ASP A 98 3.73 -16.09 1.60
N TYR A 99 4.43 -15.04 2.09
CA TYR A 99 5.80 -14.71 1.71
C TYR A 99 6.69 -14.57 2.96
N PRO A 100 7.24 -15.68 3.50
CA PRO A 100 8.13 -15.63 4.65
C PRO A 100 9.41 -14.84 4.35
N ALA A 101 10.03 -14.31 5.41
CA ALA A 101 11.28 -13.56 5.28
C ALA A 101 12.39 -14.40 4.59
N PRO A 102 13.23 -13.80 3.73
CA PRO A 102 13.34 -12.36 3.47
C PRO A 102 12.31 -11.85 2.44
N ALA A 103 11.55 -10.82 2.83
CA ALA A 103 10.63 -10.07 1.96
C ALA A 103 10.60 -8.59 2.38
N THR A 104 10.21 -7.71 1.45
CA THR A 104 10.07 -6.28 1.71
C THR A 104 8.60 -5.89 1.78
N VAL A 105 8.24 -5.14 2.82
CA VAL A 105 6.92 -4.53 2.97
C VAL A 105 7.10 -3.02 2.95
N ILE A 106 6.41 -2.36 2.03
CA ILE A 106 6.35 -0.90 1.93
C ILE A 106 4.96 -0.47 2.42
N ILE A 107 4.94 0.34 3.46
CA ILE A 107 3.71 0.91 4.01
C ILE A 107 3.74 2.40 3.70
N ILE A 108 2.73 2.87 2.97
CA ILE A 108 2.55 4.29 2.66
C ILE A 108 1.38 4.77 3.51
N SER A 109 1.67 5.50 4.58
CA SER A 109 0.68 6.05 5.51
C SER A 109 1.32 7.14 6.37
N ALA A 110 0.52 8.15 6.75
CA ALA A 110 0.88 9.14 7.76
C ALA A 110 0.45 8.73 9.18
N ASP A 111 -0.22 7.59 9.34
CA ASP A 111 -0.75 7.11 10.61
C ASP A 111 0.32 6.38 11.44
N ARG A 112 0.32 6.65 12.74
CA ARG A 112 1.20 6.02 13.72
C ARG A 112 0.74 4.62 14.09
N ASP A 113 -0.50 4.25 13.80
CA ASP A 113 -1.08 2.96 14.19
C ASP A 113 -0.38 1.77 13.52
N PHE A 114 0.28 1.99 12.37
CA PHE A 114 1.08 0.96 11.70
C PHE A 114 2.48 0.75 12.32
N ALA A 115 2.94 1.60 13.24
CA ALA A 115 4.29 1.52 13.80
C ALA A 115 4.53 0.21 14.56
N TYR A 116 3.53 -0.28 15.29
CA TYR A 116 3.64 -1.55 16.02
C TYR A 116 3.75 -2.73 15.05
N ALA A 117 2.89 -2.80 14.02
CA ALA A 117 2.95 -3.84 13.00
C ALA A 117 4.31 -3.83 12.27
N ALA A 118 4.83 -2.65 11.91
CA ALA A 118 6.14 -2.49 11.31
C ALA A 118 7.27 -3.01 12.23
N SER A 119 7.20 -2.74 13.53
CA SER A 119 8.16 -3.25 14.52
C SER A 119 8.15 -4.78 14.57
N VAL A 120 6.97 -5.39 14.64
CA VAL A 120 6.82 -6.86 14.67
C VAL A 120 7.36 -7.50 13.39
N LEU A 121 7.08 -6.93 12.21
CA LEU A 121 7.63 -7.41 10.95
C LEU A 121 9.15 -7.32 10.90
N ARG A 122 9.74 -6.22 11.36
CA ARG A 122 11.21 -6.07 11.43
C ARG A 122 11.86 -7.10 12.36
N GLN A 123 11.24 -7.37 13.52
CA GLN A 123 11.70 -8.43 14.42
C GLN A 123 11.66 -9.82 13.75
N ARG A 124 10.71 -10.03 12.82
CA ARG A 124 10.60 -11.24 11.99
C ARG A 124 11.48 -11.21 10.73
N ARG A 125 12.47 -10.31 10.65
CA ARG A 125 13.45 -10.19 9.57
C ARG A 125 12.88 -9.73 8.21
N TYR A 126 11.71 -9.11 8.20
CA TYR A 126 11.24 -8.38 7.02
C TYR A 126 12.00 -7.05 6.88
N ASN A 127 12.24 -6.64 5.65
CA ASN A 127 12.65 -5.27 5.36
C ASN A 127 11.38 -4.40 5.30
N VAL A 128 11.24 -3.42 6.19
CA VAL A 128 10.03 -2.59 6.27
C VAL A 128 10.37 -1.14 5.97
N VAL A 129 9.79 -0.61 4.89
CA VAL A 129 9.94 0.76 4.41
C VAL A 129 8.65 1.52 4.72
N MET A 130 8.77 2.65 5.40
CA MET A 130 7.65 3.55 5.68
C MET A 130 7.78 4.78 4.77
N ILE A 131 6.68 5.19 4.14
CA ILE A 131 6.58 6.42 3.35
C ILE A 131 5.38 7.21 3.90
N SER A 132 5.59 8.49 4.21
CA SER A 132 4.57 9.41 4.76
C SER A 132 4.51 10.68 3.94
#